data_AF-A0A401TM48-F1
#
_entry.id   AF-A0A401TM48-F1
#
_cell.length_a   1.000
_cell.length_b   1.000
_cell.length_c   1.000
_cell.angle_alpha   90.00
_cell.angle_beta   90.00
_cell.angle_gamma   90.00
#
_symmetry.space_group_name_H-M   'P 1'
#
loop_
_entity.id
_entity.type
_entity.pdbx_description
1 polymer ?
#
loop_
_entity_poly.entity_id
_entity_poly.type
_entity_poly.pdbx_seq_one_letter_code
_entity_poly.pdbx_strand_id
1 'polypeptide(L)'
;VNINPRQKGFLASTPSCNENIPILQNIIKGSEKNRKELAVVFVYLAKAFDSVSHKLLTDSLKRMNTPAAFVDLIRDLYTNNTTVIEGKGKLTDQIKID
;
A
#
# COMPACT_ATOMS: atom_id res chain seq x y z
N VAL A 1 -2.81 -15.76 -4.08
CA VAL A 1 -1.82 -14.95 -3.32
C VAL A 1 -2.11 -15.16 -1.84
N ASN A 2 -1.11 -15.58 -1.05
CA ASN A 2 -1.26 -15.68 0.39
C ASN A 2 -0.82 -14.35 1.03
N ILE A 3 -1.78 -13.50 1.37
CA ILE A 3 -1.54 -12.25 2.09
C ILE A 3 -1.53 -12.55 3.58
N ASN A 4 -0.59 -11.94 4.32
CA ASN A 4 -0.50 -12.14 5.77
C ASN A 4 -1.86 -11.82 6.43
N PRO A 5 -2.41 -12.71 7.29
CA PRO A 5 -3.71 -12.50 7.92
C PRO A 5 -3.77 -11.27 8.85
N ARG A 6 -2.62 -10.70 9.23
CA ARG A 6 -2.51 -9.45 9.98
C ARG A 6 -2.52 -8.20 9.10
N GLN A 7 -2.47 -8.33 7.76
CA GLN A 7 -2.77 -7.22 6.86
C GLN A 7 -4.26 -6.92 6.95
N LYS A 8 -4.61 -5.69 7.35
CA LYS A 8 -6.00 -5.23 7.48
C LYS A 8 -6.30 -3.98 6.63
N GLY A 9 -5.25 -3.36 6.07
CA GLY A 9 -5.41 -2.25 5.13
C GLY A 9 -5.72 -2.76 3.73
N PHE A 10 -6.60 -2.05 3.02
CA PHE A 10 -6.93 -2.29 1.61
C PHE A 10 -7.44 -3.71 1.27
N LEU A 11 -7.99 -4.43 2.25
CA LEU A 11 -8.65 -5.71 2.03
C LEU A 11 -10.15 -5.57 2.24
N ALA A 12 -10.92 -6.13 1.30
CA ALA A 12 -12.37 -6.18 1.43
C ALA A 12 -12.77 -7.12 2.58
N SER A 13 -13.82 -6.74 3.31
CA SER A 13 -14.44 -7.58 4.34
C SER A 13 -13.53 -8.01 5.50
N THR A 14 -12.38 -7.37 5.71
CA THR A 14 -11.57 -7.55 6.92
C THR A 14 -11.92 -6.51 7.97
N PRO A 15 -11.96 -6.87 9.27
CA PRO A 15 -11.95 -5.87 10.33
C PRO A 15 -10.75 -4.95 10.09
N SER A 16 -10.98 -3.64 10.07
CA SER A 16 -9.94 -2.63 9.84
C SER A 16 -8.92 -2.64 11.01
N CYS A 17 -8.49 -1.48 11.49
CA CYS A 17 -7.63 -1.37 12.67
C CYS A 17 -8.25 -1.97 13.95
N ASN A 18 -9.55 -2.27 13.94
CA ASN A 18 -10.31 -2.84 15.05
C ASN A 18 -9.84 -4.23 15.51
N GLU A 19 -9.03 -4.94 14.73
CA GLU A 19 -8.42 -6.20 15.19
C GLU A 19 -6.98 -5.98 15.68
N ASN A 20 -6.16 -5.30 14.89
CA ASN A 20 -4.74 -5.13 15.21
C ASN A 20 -4.52 -4.23 16.44
N ILE A 21 -5.35 -3.19 16.65
CA ILE A 21 -5.23 -2.29 17.81
C ILE A 21 -5.50 -3.04 19.13
N PRO A 22 -6.63 -3.74 19.31
CA PRO A 22 -6.86 -4.50 20.55
C PRO A 22 -5.81 -5.57 20.82
N ILE A 23 -5.29 -6.23 19.77
CA ILE A 23 -4.21 -7.21 19.92
C ILE A 23 -2.95 -6.55 20.49
N LEU A 24 -2.50 -5.44 19.92
CA LEU A 24 -1.32 -4.73 20.42
C LEU A 24 -1.55 -4.24 21.86
N GLN A 25 -2.73 -3.69 22.16
CA GLN A 25 -3.09 -3.26 23.52
C GLN A 25 -3.04 -4.42 24.51
N ASN A 26 -3.52 -5.60 24.13
CA ASN A 26 -3.49 -6.79 24.98
C ASN A 26 -2.07 -7.31 25.21
N ILE A 27 -1.19 -7.22 24.21
CA ILE A 27 0.24 -7.56 24.35
C ILE A 27 0.91 -6.62 25.38
N ILE A 28 0.66 -5.31 25.27
CA ILE A 28 1.20 -4.30 26.19
C ILE A 28 0.70 -4.55 27.61
N LYS A 29 -0.62 -4.66 27.81
CA LYS A 29 -1.24 -4.96 29.12
C LYS A 29 -0.74 -6.27 29.72
N GLY A 30 -0.52 -7.28 28.87
CA GLY A 30 0.04 -8.57 29.26
C GLY A 30 1.47 -8.42 29.79
N SER A 31 2.31 -7.61 29.14
CA SER A 31 3.67 -7.36 29.59
C SER A 31 3.72 -6.66 30.95
N GLU A 32 2.88 -5.63 31.12
CA GLU A 32 2.74 -4.90 32.39
C GLU A 32 2.31 -5.83 33.53
N LYS A 33 1.25 -6.61 33.31
CA LYS A 33 0.72 -7.55 34.31
C LYS A 33 1.75 -8.59 34.74
N ASN A 34 2.55 -9.09 33.81
CA ASN A 34 3.53 -10.14 34.06
C ASN A 34 4.94 -9.62 34.42
N ARG A 35 5.12 -8.29 34.52
CA ARG A 35 6.42 -7.63 34.75
C ARG A 35 7.50 -8.13 33.80
N LYS A 36 7.14 -8.26 32.53
CA LYS A 36 8.06 -8.62 31.44
C LYS A 36 8.44 -7.37 30.66
N GLU A 37 9.66 -7.38 30.13
CA GLU A 37 10.14 -6.34 29.23
C GLU A 37 9.50 -6.51 27.85
N LEU A 38 9.07 -5.41 27.24
CA LEU A 38 8.51 -5.37 25.90
C LEU A 38 9.06 -4.14 25.16
N ALA A 39 9.60 -4.37 23.97
CA ALA A 39 9.96 -3.31 23.04
C ALA A 39 8.99 -3.33 21.85
N VAL A 40 8.47 -2.17 21.47
CA VAL A 40 7.59 -2.01 20.30
C VAL A 40 8.26 -1.09 19.30
N VAL A 41 8.38 -1.54 18.05
CA VAL A 41 8.98 -0.76 16.96
C VAL A 41 7.89 -0.37 15.97
N PHE A 42 7.70 0.93 15.77
CA PHE A 42 6.79 1.47 14.76
C PHE A 42 7.59 1.84 13.50
N VAL A 43 7.32 1.13 12.41
CA VAL A 43 7.96 1.37 11.11
C VAL A 43 6.94 1.95 10.15
N TYR A 44 7.31 3.00 9.43
CA TYR A 44 6.48 3.65 8.42
C TYR A 44 7.29 3.94 7.15
N LEU A 45 6.65 3.81 5.99
CA LEU A 45 7.22 4.19 4.70
C LEU A 45 6.74 5.58 4.30
N ALA A 46 7.65 6.55 4.31
CA ALA A 46 7.35 7.92 3.92
C ALA A 46 6.88 7.99 2.45
N LYS A 47 5.74 8.66 2.23
CA LYS A 47 5.15 8.89 0.89
C LYS A 47 5.04 7.60 0.07
N ALA A 48 4.55 6.52 0.65
CA ALA A 48 4.58 5.18 0.04
C ALA A 48 4.01 5.09 -1.39
N PHE A 49 3.01 5.92 -1.74
CA PHE A 49 2.47 5.94 -3.11
C PHE A 49 3.39 6.65 -4.11
N ASP A 50 4.18 7.62 -3.64
CA ASP A 50 5.11 8.38 -4.48
C ASP A 50 6.52 7.73 -4.50
N SER A 51 6.94 7.09 -3.40
CA SER A 51 8.32 6.64 -3.20
C SER A 51 8.59 5.20 -3.64
N VAL A 52 7.54 4.38 -3.81
CA VAL A 52 7.69 3.00 -4.28
C VAL A 52 7.95 3.01 -5.79
N SER A 53 9.12 2.49 -6.20
CA SER A 53 9.46 2.42 -7.63
C SER A 53 8.49 1.53 -8.42
N HIS A 54 8.14 1.96 -9.65
CA HIS A 54 7.29 1.18 -10.55
C HIS A 54 7.91 -0.19 -10.91
N LYS A 55 9.24 -0.28 -10.95
CA LYS A 55 9.95 -1.55 -11.12
C LYS A 55 9.59 -2.53 -10.00
N LEU A 56 9.67 -2.10 -8.74
CA LEU A 56 9.34 -2.94 -7.59
C LEU A 56 7.88 -3.42 -7.63
N LEU A 57 6.94 -2.58 -8.09
CA LEU A 57 5.55 -2.97 -8.29
C LEU A 57 5.43 -4.11 -9.31
N THR A 58 6.04 -3.95 -10.49
CA THR A 58 6.00 -4.99 -11.55
C THR A 58 6.69 -6.29 -11.11
N ASP A 59 7.83 -6.20 -10.42
CA ASP A 59 8.57 -7.36 -9.91
C ASP A 59 7.76 -8.10 -8.83
N SER A 60 7.00 -7.37 -8.01
CA SER A 60 6.11 -7.95 -7.00
C SER A 60 4.93 -8.71 -7.65
N LEU A 61 4.29 -8.13 -8.67
CA LEU A 61 3.21 -8.80 -9.40
C LEU A 61 3.69 -10.09 -10.10
N LYS A 62 4.88 -10.06 -10.71
CA LYS A 62 5.51 -11.25 -11.29
C LYS A 62 5.76 -12.33 -10.24
N ARG A 63 6.28 -11.95 -9.07
CA ARG A 63 6.49 -12.88 -7.94
C ARG A 63 5.19 -13.49 -7.42
N MET A 64 4.08 -12.77 -7.56
CA MET A 64 2.74 -13.23 -7.22
C MET A 64 2.13 -14.16 -8.28
N ASN A 65 2.87 -14.51 -9.33
CA ASN A 65 2.42 -15.29 -10.49
C ASN A 65 1.21 -14.67 -11.19
N THR A 66 1.14 -13.34 -11.22
CA THR A 66 0.11 -12.62 -11.96
C THR A 66 0.34 -12.76 -13.47
N PRO A 67 -0.71 -12.95 -14.30
CA PRO A 67 -0.56 -13.09 -15.75
C PRO A 67 0.22 -11.93 -16.38
N ALA A 68 1.13 -12.24 -17.31
CA ALA A 68 2.00 -11.25 -17.94
C ALA A 68 1.24 -10.08 -18.55
N ALA A 69 0.15 -10.36 -19.27
CA ALA A 69 -0.71 -9.33 -19.86
C ALA A 69 -1.28 -8.34 -18.82
N PHE A 70 -1.57 -8.80 -17.61
CA PHE A 70 -2.03 -7.91 -16.53
C PHE A 70 -0.87 -7.10 -15.93
N VAL A 71 0.32 -7.68 -15.82
CA VAL A 71 1.52 -6.95 -15.39
C VAL A 71 1.86 -5.84 -16.39
N ASP A 72 1.75 -6.15 -17.69
CA ASP A 72 1.97 -5.19 -18.77
C ASP A 72 0.93 -4.07 -18.72
N LEU A 73 -0.37 -4.39 -18.53
CA LEU A 73 -1.42 -3.39 -18.32
C LEU A 73 -1.07 -2.42 -17.18
N ILE A 74 -0.66 -2.93 -16.01
CA ILE A 74 -0.27 -2.09 -14.88
C ILE A 74 0.97 -1.25 -15.20
N ARG A 75 1.97 -1.81 -15.88
CA ARG A 75 3.17 -1.04 -16.30
C ARG A 75 2.78 0.10 -17.23
N ASP A 76 1.90 -0.16 -18.18
CA ASP A 76 1.49 0.81 -19.19
C ASP A 76 0.69 1.95 -18.53
N LEU A 77 -0.08 1.68 -17.46
CA LEU A 77 -0.72 2.71 -16.62
C LEU A 77 0.25 3.65 -15.90
N TYR A 78 1.56 3.40 -15.92
CA TYR A 78 2.58 4.29 -15.35
C TYR A 78 3.55 4.84 -16.43
N THR A 79 3.33 4.53 -17.71
CA THR A 79 4.26 4.86 -18.79
C THR A 79 3.68 5.94 -19.68
N ASN A 80 4.40 7.06 -19.86
CA ASN A 80 4.00 8.18 -20.72
C ASN A 80 2.59 8.74 -20.43
N ASN A 81 2.19 8.73 -19.16
CA ASN A 81 0.91 9.27 -18.74
C ASN A 81 0.86 10.79 -18.93
N THR A 82 -0.29 11.27 -19.38
CA THR A 82 -0.59 12.70 -19.47
C THR A 82 -1.95 13.00 -18.88
N THR A 83 -2.12 14.17 -18.30
CA THR A 83 -3.42 14.71 -17.85
C THR A 83 -3.69 16.05 -18.49
N VAL A 84 -4.96 16.46 -18.51
CA VAL A 84 -5.41 17.80 -18.89
C VAL A 84 -6.39 18.29 -17.83
N ILE A 85 -6.38 19.59 -17.57
CA ILE A 85 -7.26 20.21 -16.57
C ILE A 85 -8.24 21.14 -17.30
N GLU A 86 -9.52 21.01 -16.99
CA GLU A 86 -10.56 21.92 -17.52
C GLU A 86 -10.86 23.04 -16.52
N GLY A 87 -10.79 24.29 -16.99
CA GLY A 87 -11.18 25.47 -16.22
C GLY A 87 -11.89 26.50 -17.10
N LYS A 88 -13.10 26.94 -16.67
CA LYS A 88 -13.93 27.91 -17.41
C LYS A 88 -14.17 27.53 -18.88
N GLY A 89 -14.35 26.24 -19.16
CA GLY A 89 -14.59 25.72 -20.52
C GLY A 89 -13.36 25.70 -21.42
N LYS A 90 -12.14 25.83 -20.86
CA LYS A 90 -10.87 25.69 -21.59
C LYS A 90 -10.02 24.60 -20.97
N LEU A 91 -9.41 23.78 -21.81
CA LEU A 91 -8.44 22.76 -21.41
C LEU A 91 -7.04 23.36 -21.34
N THR A 92 -6.22 22.86 -20.43
CA THR A 92 -4.77 23.06 -20.48
C THR A 92 -4.16 22.25 -21.63
N ASP A 93 -2.91 22.57 -21.98
CA ASP A 93 -2.07 21.64 -22.73
C ASP A 93 -1.88 20.32 -21.97
N GLN A 94 -1.40 19.29 -22.67
CA GLN A 94 -1.08 18.01 -22.03
C GLN A 94 0.03 18.19 -21.00
N ILE A 95 -0.28 17.82 -19.75
CA ILE A 95 0.65 17.82 -18.64
C ILE A 95 1.14 16.39 -18.47
N LYS A 96 2.46 16.17 -18.58
CA LYS A 96 3.04 14.87 -18.30
C LYS A 96 2.94 14.55 -16.82
N ILE A 97 2.51 13.33 -16.50
CA ILE A 97 2.50 12.77 -15.15
C ILE A 97 3.79 11.97 -15.03
N ASP A 98 4.77 12.52 -14.33
CA ASP A 98 6.02 11.84 -13.94
C ASP A 98 5.87 11.10 -12.61
#